data_AF-A0A4Y6KZC4-F1
#
_entry.id   AF-A0A4Y6KZC4-F1
#
_cell.length_a   1.000
_cell.length_b   1.000
_cell.length_c   1.000
_cell.angle_alpha   90.00
_cell.angle_beta   90.00
_cell.angle_gamma   90.00
#
_symmetry.space_group_name_H-M   'P 1'
#
loop_
_entity.id
_entity.type
_entity.pdbx_description
1 polymer ?
#
loop_
_entity_poly.entity_id
_entity_poly.type
_entity_poly.pdbx_seq_one_letter_code
_entity_poly.pdbx_strand_id
1 'polypeptide(L)'
;MMLCVAVDESGVLVAVDPQPVEVTGCSLVVQSAAELSVSPFALTPEQGSEVAGSILALWALAYVFRLLIRTLKTVDEKESES
;
A
#
# COMPACT_ATOMS: atom_id res chain seq x y z
N MET A 1 21.12 -18.28 7.11
CA MET A 1 20.78 -18.92 8.40
C MET A 1 19.28 -19.11 8.35
N MET A 2 18.78 -20.35 8.36
CA MET A 2 17.34 -20.62 8.25
C MET A 2 16.72 -20.50 9.64
N LEU A 3 15.73 -19.63 9.80
CA LEU A 3 15.04 -19.42 11.07
C LEU A 3 13.60 -19.90 10.96
N CYS A 4 13.15 -20.72 11.90
CA CYS A 4 11.76 -21.13 11.97
C CYS A 4 10.96 -20.07 12.72
N VAL A 5 9.93 -19.54 12.07
CA VAL A 5 9.04 -18.52 12.61
C VAL A 5 7.59 -18.98 12.56
N ALA A 6 6.82 -18.59 13.58
CA ALA A 6 5.38 -18.78 13.64
C ALA A 6 4.68 -17.41 13.59
N VAL A 7 3.45 -17.39 13.09
CA VAL A 7 2.60 -16.19 13.10
C VAL A 7 1.86 -16.16 14.44
N ASP A 8 2.09 -15.10 15.22
CA ASP A 8 1.37 -14.83 16.46
C ASP A 8 -0.08 -14.37 16.19
N GLU A 9 -0.96 -14.39 17.19
CA GLU A 9 -2.35 -13.91 17.06
C GLU A 9 -2.45 -12.45 16.57
N SER A 10 -1.39 -11.67 16.78
CA SER A 10 -1.23 -10.29 16.31
C SER A 10 -0.82 -10.17 14.84
N GLY A 11 -0.62 -11.28 14.12
CA GLY A 11 -0.13 -11.33 12.74
C GLY A 11 1.38 -11.05 12.60
N VAL A 12 2.12 -11.04 13.70
CA VAL A 12 3.57 -10.78 13.74
C VAL A 12 4.33 -12.09 13.66
N LEU A 13 5.45 -12.10 12.94
CA LEU A 13 6.36 -13.25 12.86
C LEU A 13 7.24 -13.31 14.11
N VAL A 14 7.17 -14.39 14.87
CA VAL A 14 7.99 -14.63 16.06
C VAL A 14 8.85 -15.87 15.86
N ALA A 15 10.12 -15.81 16.28
CA ALA A 15 11.02 -16.96 16.22
C ALA A 15 10.52 -18.07 17.16
N VAL A 16 10.44 -19.31 16.65
CA VAL A 16 10.10 -20.47 17.46
C VAL A 16 11.31 -20.88 18.28
N ASP A 17 11.14 -20.98 19.60
CA ASP A 17 12.16 -21.43 20.56
C ASP A 17 11.61 -22.64 21.35
N PRO A 18 12.27 -23.82 21.35
CA PRO A 18 13.56 -24.13 20.72
C PRO A 18 13.48 -24.27 19.20
N GLN A 19 14.54 -23.82 18.50
CA GLN A 19 14.65 -24.04 17.06
C GLN A 19 14.79 -25.53 16.74
N PRO A 20 13.91 -26.12 15.92
CA PRO A 20 14.02 -27.50 15.53
C PRO A 20 15.23 -27.71 14.60
N VAL A 21 15.93 -28.83 14.78
CA VAL A 21 17.08 -29.24 13.94
C VAL A 21 16.64 -29.55 12.50
N GLU A 22 15.39 -29.97 12.32
CA GLU A 22 14.81 -30.34 11.03
C GLU A 22 13.78 -29.30 10.60
N VAL A 23 14.04 -28.62 9.47
CA VAL A 23 13.16 -27.59 8.88
C VAL A 23 11.79 -28.12 8.46
N THR A 24 11.62 -29.45 8.38
CA THR A 24 10.35 -30.11 8.01
C THR A 24 9.25 -29.94 9.07
N GLY A 25 9.62 -29.59 10.31
CA GLY A 25 8.67 -29.28 11.39
C GLY A 25 8.24 -27.81 11.47
N CYS A 26 8.74 -26.95 10.58
CA CYS A 26 8.50 -25.51 10.63
C CYS A 26 7.35 -25.10 9.72
N SER A 27 6.37 -24.36 10.26
CA SER A 27 5.26 -23.80 9.49
C SER A 27 5.73 -22.78 8.45
N LEU A 28 6.79 -22.04 8.78
CA LEU A 28 7.41 -21.05 7.90
C LEU A 28 8.92 -21.03 8.16
N VAL A 29 9.69 -21.19 7.09
CA VAL A 29 11.16 -21.09 7.12
C VAL A 29 11.54 -19.80 6.45
N VAL A 30 12.02 -18.84 7.23
CA VAL A 30 12.56 -17.58 6.68
C VAL A 30 14.02 -17.81 6.31
N GLN A 31 14.34 -17.66 5.03
CA GLN A 31 15.69 -17.87 4.49
C GLN A 31 16.54 -16.60 4.55
N SER A 32 15.92 -15.42 4.61
CA SER A 32 16.64 -14.16 4.75
C SER A 32 15.82 -13.10 5.50
N ALA A 33 16.52 -12.20 6.21
CA ALA A 33 15.89 -11.07 6.91
C ALA A 33 15.09 -10.13 5.99
N ALA A 34 15.24 -10.24 4.66
CA ALA A 34 14.43 -9.51 3.69
C ALA A 34 12.96 -9.97 3.66
N GLU A 35 12.66 -11.18 4.14
CA GLU A 35 11.28 -11.69 4.24
C GLU A 35 10.58 -11.19 5.51
N LEU A 36 11.32 -10.73 6.52
CA LEU A 36 10.79 -10.07 7.72
C LEU A 36 10.41 -8.60 7.44
N SER A 37 10.97 -8.01 6.38
CA SER A 37 10.72 -6.62 5.98
C SER A 37 9.53 -6.43 5.05
N VAL A 38 8.60 -7.38 4.94
CA VAL A 38 7.32 -7.18 4.24
C VAL A 38 6.37 -6.38 5.14
N SER A 39 6.85 -5.26 5.68
CA SER A 39 5.96 -4.26 6.25
C SER A 39 5.35 -3.49 5.07
N PRO A 40 4.01 -3.38 4.98
CA PRO A 40 3.36 -2.63 3.90
C PRO A 40 3.71 -1.13 3.90
N PHE A 41 4.40 -0.66 4.94
CA PHE A 41 4.91 0.71 5.06
C PHE A 41 6.43 0.82 4.88
N ALA A 42 7.15 -0.28 4.65
CA ALA A 42 8.58 -0.27 4.33
C ALA A 42 8.80 0.01 2.83
N LEU A 43 8.29 1.16 2.37
CA LEU A 43 8.50 1.63 1.00
C LEU A 43 9.85 2.36 0.90
N THR A 44 10.59 2.15 -0.19
CA THR A 44 11.73 3.02 -0.49
C THR A 44 11.25 4.42 -0.88
N PRO A 45 12.09 5.46 -0.79
CA PRO A 45 11.71 6.81 -1.20
C PRO A 45 11.19 6.88 -2.65
N GLU A 46 11.77 6.08 -3.55
CA GLU A 46 11.29 5.99 -4.94
C GLU A 46 9.86 5.46 -5.00
N GLN A 47 9.58 4.34 -4.34
CA GLN A 47 8.23 3.74 -4.30
C GLN A 47 7.21 4.65 -3.62
N GLY A 48 7.60 5.37 -2.57
CA GLY A 48 6.74 6.35 -1.90
C GLY A 48 6.32 7.50 -2.83
N SER A 49 7.23 7.96 -3.69
CA SER A 49 6.97 9.04 -4.64
C SER A 49 6.00 8.62 -5.76
N GLU A 50 6.04 7.37 -6.21
CA GLU A 50 5.10 6.84 -7.21
C GLU A 50 3.68 6.83 -6.66
N VAL A 51 3.51 6.34 -5.43
CA VAL A 51 2.19 6.32 -4.77
C VAL A 51 1.67 7.73 -4.55
N ALA A 52 2.49 8.64 -4.00
CA ALA A 52 2.10 10.03 -3.79
C ALA A 52 1.73 10.74 -5.11
N GLY A 53 2.49 10.48 -6.19
CA GLY A 53 2.22 11.02 -7.51
C GLY A 53 0.88 10.55 -8.08
N SER A 54 0.55 9.26 -7.94
CA SER A 54 -0.73 8.72 -8.41
C SER A 54 -1.93 9.33 -7.68
N ILE A 55 -1.83 9.55 -6.36
CA ILE A 55 -2.87 10.19 -5.56
C ILE A 55 -3.09 11.64 -6.02
N LEU A 56 -2.00 12.40 -6.24
CA LEU A 56 -2.09 13.77 -6.73
C LEU A 56 -2.70 13.84 -8.14
N ALA A 57 -2.37 12.89 -9.01
CA ALA A 57 -2.94 12.82 -10.36
C ALA A 57 -4.47 12.63 -10.33
N LEU A 58 -4.97 11.74 -9.47
CA LEU A 58 -6.42 11.53 -9.30
C LEU A 58 -7.11 12.78 -8.75
N TRP A 59 -6.48 13.45 -7.79
CA TRP A 59 -7.02 14.69 -7.24
C TRP A 59 -7.08 15.81 -8.29
N ALA A 60 -6.01 15.96 -9.08
CA ALA A 60 -5.97 16.92 -10.18
C ALA A 60 -7.05 16.62 -11.24
N LEU A 61 -7.23 15.35 -11.60
CA LEU A 61 -8.26 14.94 -12.54
C LEU A 61 -9.68 15.28 -12.02
N ALA A 62 -9.96 14.97 -10.76
CA ALA A 62 -11.24 15.33 -10.13
C ALA A 62 -11.49 16.84 -10.11
N TYR A 63 -10.44 17.63 -9.88
CA TYR A 63 -10.53 19.09 -9.90
C TYR A 63 -10.87 19.63 -11.29
N VAL A 64 -10.29 19.08 -12.35
CA VAL A 64 -10.61 19.44 -13.74
C VAL A 64 -12.08 19.18 -14.03
N PHE A 65 -12.60 18.00 -13.69
CA PHE A 65 -14.03 17.71 -13.87
C PHE A 65 -14.93 18.67 -13.09
N ARG A 66 -14.54 19.02 -11.86
CA ARG A 66 -15.28 20.01 -11.06
C ARG A 66 -15.34 21.38 -11.73
N LEU A 67 -14.25 21.81 -12.39
CA LEU A 67 -14.24 23.06 -13.16
C LEU A 67 -15.13 22.97 -14.39
N LEU A 68 -15.05 21.87 -15.15
CA LEU A 68 -15.89 21.66 -16.34
C LEU A 68 -17.39 21.69 -16.00
N ILE A 69 -17.78 21.04 -14.91
CA ILE A 69 -19.18 21.06 -14.44
C ILE A 69 -19.62 22.47 -14.08
N ARG A 70 -18.77 23.25 -13.39
CA ARG A 70 -19.07 24.65 -13.05
C ARG A 70 -19.23 25.51 -14.30
N THR A 71 -18.34 25.37 -15.27
CA THR A 71 -18.41 26.15 -16.51
C THR A 71 -19.66 25.82 -17.33
N LEU A 72 -20.01 24.54 -17.44
CA LEU A 72 -21.23 24.12 -18.13
C LEU A 72 -22.48 24.64 -17.43
N LYS A 73 -22.54 24.54 -16.10
CA LYS A 73 -23.66 25.07 -15.32
C LYS A 73 -23.84 26.59 -15.51
N THR A 74 -22.75 27.35 -15.55
CA THR A 74 -22.82 28.81 -15.79
C THR A 74 -23.24 29.19 -17.21
N VAL A 75 -23.06 28.30 -18.19
CA VAL A 75 -23.53 28.53 -19.57
C VAL A 75 -25.03 28.26 -19.66
N ASP A 76 -25.50 27.15 -19.07
CA ASP A 76 -26.92 26.77 -19.02
C ASP A 76 -27.79 27.83 -18.32
N GLU A 77 -27.33 28.35 -17.17
CA GLU A 77 -28.03 29.43 -16.46
C GLU A 77 -28.16 30.70 -17.31
N LYS A 78 -27.15 31.04 -18.11
CA LYS A 78 -27.17 32.22 -19.00
C LYS A 78 -28.08 32.06 -20.21
N GLU A 79 -28.25 30.84 -20.73
CA GLU A 79 -29.14 30.58 -21.87
C GLU A 79 -30.61 30.58 -21.44
N SER A 80 -30.91 30.19 -20.19
CA SER A 80 -32.27 30.19 -19.64
C SER A 80 -32.83 31.57 -19.27
N GLU A 81 -31.99 32.59 -19.17
CA GLU A 81 -32.37 33.98 -18.80
C GLU A 81 -32.49 34.92 -20.03
N SER A 82 -32.32 34.40 -21.25
CA SER A 82 -32.42 35.15 -22.51
C SER A 82 -33.74 34.94 -23.27
#